data_AF-A0A821R458-F1
#
_entry.id   AF-A0A821R458-F1
#
_cell.length_a   1.000
_cell.length_b   1.000
_cell.length_c   1.000
_cell.angle_alpha   90.00
_cell.angle_beta   90.00
_cell.angle_gamma   90.00
#
_symmetry.space_group_name_H-M   'P 1'
#
loop_
_entity.id
_entity.type
_entity.pdbx_description
1 polymer ?
#
loop_
_entity_poly.entity_id
_entity_poly.type
_entity_poly.pdbx_seq_one_letter_code
_entity_poly.pdbx_strand_id
1 'polypeptide(L)'
;MGALRASIGRQEPFNIKYVEIGNEDWLGLGLITYSYRWPAYYNALSKRYPNITFIATTTTFIRSPPVTDDHHYRGPLYFIENFRHYEKLSRSGPNVLIGEFSVDNNDDLEIKNSSQFGRLQYPSIKSAVAESVYRIGFERNSDIVIGGCYAPVLQNINNTQWTPNFILFNASLVVKSTSYLAQQMFGQHVGNIVLNSTAYKNNNKKKQQNVHKGEEGDGKLDKLYFIATKDTKNNTFIIKFANVDSKDILVNTQIKKSSISSDGIVYTLSAGSGVDPSTIQNTLSNPNAASIITSSIFVINGTCSITVPSWSVVVVTIPL
;
A
#
# COMPACT_ATOMS: atom_id res chain seq x y z
N MET A 1 -29.73 -22.18 -2.85
CA MET A 1 -28.27 -22.12 -2.64
C MET A 1 -27.82 -22.43 -1.21
N GLY A 2 -28.47 -21.93 -0.15
CA GLY A 2 -28.08 -22.28 1.24
C GLY A 2 -28.07 -23.80 1.52
N ALA A 3 -29.11 -24.51 1.07
CA ALA A 3 -29.17 -25.98 1.16
C ALA A 3 -28.04 -26.68 0.38
N LEU A 4 -27.66 -26.17 -0.79
CA LEU A 4 -26.55 -26.72 -1.58
C LEU A 4 -25.20 -26.53 -0.86
N ARG A 5 -24.94 -25.34 -0.29
CA ARG A 5 -23.74 -25.09 0.54
C ARG A 5 -23.65 -26.09 1.69
N ALA A 6 -24.77 -26.35 2.37
CA ALA A 6 -24.85 -27.32 3.45
C ALA A 6 -24.61 -28.76 2.94
N SER A 7 -25.21 -29.15 1.82
CA SER A 7 -25.08 -30.51 1.27
C SER A 7 -23.66 -30.83 0.79
N ILE A 8 -22.86 -29.82 0.42
CA ILE A 8 -21.44 -29.98 0.05
C ILE A 8 -20.48 -29.87 1.25
N GLY A 9 -20.99 -29.96 2.49
CA GLY A 9 -20.18 -30.07 3.71
C GLY A 9 -19.99 -28.77 4.49
N ARG A 10 -20.58 -27.64 4.06
CA ARG A 10 -20.49 -26.35 4.78
C ARG A 10 -21.86 -25.92 5.32
N GLN A 11 -22.19 -26.41 6.51
CA GLN A 11 -23.46 -26.10 7.19
C GLN A 11 -23.61 -24.59 7.44
N GLU A 12 -22.62 -23.97 8.08
CA GLU A 12 -22.64 -22.53 8.41
C GLU A 12 -22.40 -21.62 7.18
N PRO A 13 -23.04 -20.45 7.10
CA PRO A 13 -22.73 -19.48 6.05
C PRO A 13 -21.27 -19.02 6.06
N PHE A 14 -20.80 -18.58 4.90
CA PHE A 14 -19.56 -17.81 4.82
C PHE A 14 -19.82 -16.40 5.32
N ASN A 15 -18.85 -15.83 6.04
CA ASN A 15 -18.92 -14.45 6.49
C ASN A 15 -18.49 -13.51 5.35
N ILE A 16 -19.45 -13.10 4.52
CA ILE A 16 -19.24 -12.18 3.41
C ILE A 16 -19.63 -10.78 3.89
N LYS A 17 -18.64 -9.90 3.99
CA LYS A 17 -18.84 -8.50 4.39
C LYS A 17 -18.95 -7.53 3.22
N TYR A 18 -18.29 -7.87 2.10
CA TYR A 18 -18.17 -7.02 0.93
C TYR A 18 -18.59 -7.79 -0.32
N VAL A 19 -19.31 -7.12 -1.21
CA VAL A 19 -19.63 -7.62 -2.55
C VAL A 19 -19.44 -6.47 -3.54
N GLU A 20 -18.56 -6.66 -4.50
CA GLU A 20 -18.43 -5.75 -5.63
C GLU A 20 -19.46 -6.07 -6.71
N ILE A 21 -20.07 -5.03 -7.30
CA ILE A 21 -21.08 -5.16 -8.35
C ILE A 21 -20.45 -4.79 -9.69
N GLY A 22 -19.88 -5.78 -10.38
CA GLY A 22 -19.20 -5.59 -11.65
C GLY A 22 -17.69 -5.71 -11.51
N ASN A 23 -16.96 -5.18 -12.50
CA ASN A 23 -15.50 -5.04 -12.51
C ASN A 23 -15.12 -4.10 -13.66
N GLU A 24 -14.33 -3.05 -13.38
CA GLU A 24 -13.85 -2.09 -14.38
C GLU A 24 -14.95 -1.54 -15.30
N ASP A 25 -16.15 -1.28 -14.77
CA ASP A 25 -17.27 -0.77 -15.54
C ASP A 25 -17.05 0.64 -16.12
N TRP A 26 -15.88 1.28 -15.92
CA TRP A 26 -15.50 2.45 -16.71
C TRP A 26 -15.04 2.11 -18.14
N LEU A 27 -14.81 0.84 -18.46
CA LEU A 27 -14.34 0.40 -19.77
C LEU A 27 -15.49 0.29 -20.80
N GLY A 28 -15.22 0.77 -22.02
CA GLY A 28 -16.11 0.64 -23.16
C GLY A 28 -17.54 1.14 -22.89
N LEU A 29 -18.54 0.32 -23.24
CA LEU A 29 -19.96 0.61 -22.97
C LEU A 29 -20.35 0.40 -21.50
N GLY A 30 -19.45 -0.13 -20.67
CA GLY A 30 -19.64 -0.27 -19.23
C GLY A 30 -20.04 1.07 -18.61
N LEU A 31 -19.32 2.13 -18.97
CA LEU A 31 -19.41 3.43 -18.29
C LEU A 31 -20.82 4.02 -18.37
N ILE A 32 -21.44 3.90 -19.55
CA ILE A 32 -22.79 4.43 -19.81
C ILE A 32 -23.84 3.48 -19.22
N THR A 33 -23.67 2.17 -19.40
CA THR A 33 -24.66 1.18 -18.96
C THR A 33 -24.68 0.97 -17.45
N TYR A 34 -23.59 1.31 -16.74
CA TYR A 34 -23.52 1.16 -15.29
C TYR A 34 -24.56 2.03 -14.57
N SER A 35 -24.94 3.16 -15.18
CA SER A 35 -25.99 4.07 -14.68
C SER A 35 -27.33 3.36 -14.40
N TYR A 36 -27.71 2.34 -15.18
CA TYR A 36 -28.90 1.54 -14.92
C TYR A 36 -28.59 0.20 -14.24
N ARG A 37 -27.42 -0.40 -14.49
CA ARG A 37 -27.04 -1.69 -13.89
C ARG A 37 -26.82 -1.56 -12.39
N TRP A 38 -26.03 -0.57 -11.95
CA TRP A 38 -25.76 -0.34 -10.53
C TRP A 38 -27.05 -0.23 -9.70
N PRO A 39 -28.00 0.69 -9.97
CA PRO A 39 -29.20 0.78 -9.14
C PRO A 39 -30.07 -0.47 -9.23
N ALA A 40 -30.12 -1.17 -10.37
CA ALA A 40 -30.88 -2.43 -10.48
C ALA A 40 -30.33 -3.51 -9.54
N TYR A 41 -29.02 -3.74 -9.55
CA TYR A 41 -28.38 -4.74 -8.68
C TYR A 41 -28.30 -4.28 -7.23
N TYR A 42 -27.80 -3.07 -6.98
CA TYR A 42 -27.61 -2.53 -5.64
C TYR A 42 -28.93 -2.48 -4.87
N ASN A 43 -30.02 -1.97 -5.45
CA ASN A 43 -31.30 -1.86 -4.74
C ASN A 43 -31.89 -3.24 -4.39
N ALA A 44 -31.78 -4.22 -5.30
CA ALA A 44 -32.27 -5.56 -5.05
C ALA A 44 -31.44 -6.30 -4.00
N LEU A 45 -30.11 -6.20 -4.09
CA LEU A 45 -29.19 -6.92 -3.22
C LEU A 45 -29.12 -6.31 -1.83
N SER A 46 -29.02 -4.98 -1.71
CA SER A 46 -28.97 -4.28 -0.42
C SER A 46 -30.25 -4.45 0.40
N LYS A 47 -31.42 -4.53 -0.26
CA LYS A 47 -32.69 -4.85 0.41
C LYS A 47 -32.68 -6.26 1.02
N ARG A 48 -32.04 -7.23 0.35
CA ARG A 48 -31.99 -8.62 0.80
C ARG A 48 -30.85 -8.89 1.78
N TYR A 49 -29.74 -8.18 1.64
CA TYR A 49 -28.52 -8.37 2.41
C TYR A 49 -28.03 -7.02 2.97
N PRO A 50 -28.77 -6.42 3.92
CA PRO A 50 -28.46 -5.09 4.45
C PRO A 50 -27.14 -5.03 5.24
N ASN A 51 -26.59 -6.17 5.63
CA ASN A 51 -25.33 -6.27 6.37
C ASN A 51 -24.09 -6.39 5.46
N ILE A 52 -24.27 -6.45 4.13
CA ILE A 52 -23.19 -6.48 3.16
C ILE A 52 -22.93 -5.06 2.65
N THR A 53 -21.67 -4.65 2.65
CA THR A 53 -21.24 -3.42 2.00
C THR A 53 -21.02 -3.69 0.52
N PHE A 54 -21.75 -2.97 -0.34
CA PHE A 54 -21.61 -3.10 -1.79
C PHE A 54 -20.61 -2.08 -2.33
N ILE A 55 -19.73 -2.55 -3.22
CA ILE A 55 -18.66 -1.77 -3.83
C ILE A 55 -19.03 -1.51 -5.28
N ALA A 56 -19.05 -0.23 -5.68
CA ALA A 56 -19.23 0.17 -7.06
C ALA A 56 -17.87 0.22 -7.77
N THR A 57 -17.84 -0.18 -9.02
CA THR A 57 -16.60 -0.16 -9.81
C THR A 57 -16.49 1.13 -10.63
N THR A 58 -17.43 2.06 -10.51
CA THR A 58 -17.29 3.44 -11.01
C THR A 58 -18.36 4.30 -10.34
N THR A 59 -18.04 5.55 -10.04
CA THR A 59 -19.01 6.52 -9.51
C THR A 59 -19.66 7.37 -10.61
N THR A 60 -19.25 7.18 -11.86
CA THR A 60 -19.76 7.99 -12.98
C THR A 60 -21.21 7.63 -13.26
N PHE A 61 -22.07 8.66 -13.38
CA PHE A 61 -23.50 8.51 -13.69
C PHE A 61 -24.33 7.69 -12.68
N ILE A 62 -23.81 7.43 -11.48
CA ILE A 62 -24.56 6.78 -10.39
C ILE A 62 -24.69 7.69 -9.19
N ARG A 63 -25.69 7.45 -8.34
CA ARG A 63 -25.77 8.06 -7.01
C ARG A 63 -24.65 7.51 -6.12
N SER A 64 -24.12 8.36 -5.23
CA SER A 64 -23.02 8.03 -4.31
C SER A 64 -23.17 6.62 -3.70
N PRO A 65 -22.30 5.65 -4.06
CA PRO A 65 -22.32 4.31 -3.48
C PRO A 65 -21.73 4.32 -2.05
N PRO A 66 -21.84 3.22 -1.29
CA PRO A 66 -21.16 3.11 0.00
C PRO A 66 -19.63 3.09 -0.14
N VAL A 67 -19.13 2.36 -1.14
CA VAL A 67 -17.70 2.20 -1.43
C VAL A 67 -17.49 2.25 -2.96
N THR A 68 -16.37 2.81 -3.41
CA THR A 68 -15.89 2.71 -4.79
C THR A 68 -14.59 1.90 -4.87
N ASP A 69 -14.33 1.28 -6.01
CA ASP A 69 -13.08 0.59 -6.32
C ASP A 69 -12.19 1.42 -7.27
N ASP A 70 -10.94 1.64 -6.87
CA ASP A 70 -9.90 2.33 -7.62
C ASP A 70 -8.87 1.33 -8.16
N HIS A 71 -8.63 1.36 -9.48
CA HIS A 71 -7.62 0.54 -10.16
C HIS A 71 -6.49 1.40 -10.75
N HIS A 72 -5.23 1.15 -10.33
CA HIS A 72 -4.07 1.93 -10.76
C HIS A 72 -2.88 1.05 -11.19
N TYR A 73 -2.64 0.99 -12.50
CA TYR A 73 -1.48 0.36 -13.14
C TYR A 73 -0.64 1.42 -13.85
N ARG A 74 0.48 1.84 -13.25
CA ARG A 74 1.27 3.01 -13.71
C ARG A 74 2.76 2.84 -13.44
N GLY A 75 3.59 3.74 -13.98
CA GLY A 75 5.02 3.82 -13.62
C GLY A 75 5.25 4.33 -12.19
N PRO A 76 6.48 4.18 -11.64
CA PRO A 76 6.82 4.58 -10.26
C PRO A 76 6.45 6.01 -9.91
N LEU A 77 6.70 6.98 -10.80
CA LEU A 77 6.46 8.39 -10.52
C LEU A 77 4.98 8.68 -10.19
N TYR A 78 4.04 8.02 -10.85
CA TYR A 78 2.61 8.17 -10.57
C TYR A 78 2.30 7.87 -9.09
N PHE A 79 2.80 6.74 -8.57
CA PHE A 79 2.57 6.33 -7.20
C PHE A 79 3.21 7.29 -6.19
N ILE A 80 4.41 7.79 -6.52
CA ILE A 80 5.14 8.75 -5.69
C ILE A 80 4.39 10.10 -5.64
N GLU A 81 3.96 10.63 -6.79
CA GLU A 81 3.26 11.92 -6.88
C GLU A 81 1.83 11.88 -6.33
N ASN A 82 1.20 10.70 -6.33
CA ASN A 82 -0.14 10.49 -5.79
C ASN A 82 -0.15 10.12 -4.29
N PHE A 83 0.94 10.35 -3.56
CA PHE A 83 1.00 10.21 -2.10
C PHE A 83 -0.19 10.90 -1.38
N ARG A 84 -0.57 12.10 -1.83
CA ARG A 84 -1.68 12.90 -1.25
C ARG A 84 -3.03 12.71 -1.96
N HIS A 85 -3.19 11.68 -2.79
CA HIS A 85 -4.41 11.48 -3.58
C HIS A 85 -5.66 11.43 -2.70
N TYR A 86 -5.67 10.51 -1.72
CA TYR A 86 -6.81 10.30 -0.82
C TYR A 86 -7.03 11.42 0.20
N GLU A 87 -6.01 12.25 0.46
CA GLU A 87 -6.15 13.42 1.34
C GLU A 87 -7.14 14.44 0.77
N LYS A 88 -7.30 14.48 -0.56
CA LYS A 88 -8.13 15.45 -1.28
C LYS A 88 -9.60 15.00 -1.42
N LEU A 89 -9.91 13.74 -1.13
CA LEU A 89 -11.27 13.22 -1.28
C LEU A 89 -12.19 13.70 -0.15
N SER A 90 -13.47 13.88 -0.49
CA SER A 90 -14.48 14.26 0.49
C SER A 90 -14.78 13.12 1.45
N ARG A 91 -14.82 13.43 2.75
CA ARG A 91 -15.23 12.48 3.80
C ARG A 91 -16.74 12.26 3.87
N SER A 92 -17.52 13.03 3.10
CA SER A 92 -18.95 12.78 2.89
C SER A 92 -19.24 11.94 1.65
N GLY A 93 -18.21 11.57 0.88
CA GLY A 93 -18.32 10.72 -0.29
C GLY A 93 -18.29 9.23 0.03
N PRO A 94 -18.23 8.36 -1.00
CA PRO A 94 -18.00 6.93 -0.80
C PRO A 94 -16.64 6.69 -0.11
N ASN A 95 -16.57 5.63 0.69
CA ASN A 95 -15.29 5.06 1.08
C ASN A 95 -14.59 4.46 -0.16
N VAL A 96 -13.29 4.19 -0.06
CA VAL A 96 -12.50 3.71 -1.19
C VAL A 96 -11.82 2.38 -0.86
N LEU A 97 -12.02 1.40 -1.73
CA LEU A 97 -11.15 0.24 -1.88
C LEU A 97 -10.18 0.54 -3.02
N ILE A 98 -8.89 0.30 -2.83
CA ILE A 98 -7.92 0.25 -3.94
C ILE A 98 -7.81 -1.22 -4.33
N GLY A 99 -8.76 -1.73 -5.10
CA GLY A 99 -8.93 -3.15 -5.40
C GLY A 99 -7.84 -3.69 -6.31
N GLU A 100 -7.22 -2.82 -7.11
CA GLU A 100 -6.07 -3.20 -7.93
C GLU A 100 -5.04 -2.08 -7.98
N PHE A 101 -3.80 -2.39 -7.59
CA PHE A 101 -2.68 -1.53 -7.92
C PHE A 101 -1.38 -2.28 -8.11
N SER A 102 -0.55 -1.80 -9.05
CA SER A 102 0.85 -2.20 -9.18
C SER A 102 1.61 -1.20 -10.04
N VAL A 103 2.91 -1.10 -9.78
CA VAL A 103 3.81 -0.52 -10.77
C VAL A 103 4.02 -1.57 -11.87
N ASP A 104 3.50 -1.30 -13.07
CA ASP A 104 3.50 -2.28 -14.17
C ASP A 104 4.59 -2.05 -15.22
N ASN A 105 5.27 -0.91 -15.17
CA ASN A 105 6.32 -0.52 -16.10
C ASN A 105 7.33 0.43 -15.42
N ASN A 106 8.47 0.69 -16.07
CA ASN A 106 9.51 1.61 -15.59
C ASN A 106 9.43 3.02 -16.20
N ASP A 107 8.43 3.28 -17.04
CA ASP A 107 8.30 4.54 -17.76
C ASP A 107 7.60 5.59 -16.89
N ASP A 108 8.36 6.62 -16.52
CA ASP A 108 7.85 7.77 -15.76
C ASP A 108 7.22 8.83 -16.71
N LEU A 109 7.26 8.63 -18.04
CA LEU A 109 6.81 9.58 -19.07
C LEU A 109 5.47 9.24 -19.73
N GLU A 110 4.96 8.00 -19.66
CA GLU A 110 3.72 7.63 -20.37
C GLU A 110 2.59 7.07 -19.49
N ILE A 111 1.47 7.80 -19.48
CA ILE A 111 0.19 7.40 -18.88
C ILE A 111 -0.71 6.65 -19.90
N LYS A 112 -0.24 6.41 -21.13
CA LYS A 112 -1.10 5.94 -22.23
C LYS A 112 -0.60 4.65 -22.87
N ASN A 113 -1.20 3.53 -22.46
CA ASN A 113 -1.04 2.16 -22.98
C ASN A 113 0.23 1.40 -22.55
N SER A 114 0.20 0.81 -21.34
CA SER A 114 1.21 -0.16 -20.87
C SER A 114 1.29 -1.46 -21.70
N SER A 115 0.46 -1.62 -22.74
CA SER A 115 0.55 -2.72 -23.70
C SER A 115 1.54 -2.47 -24.84
N GLN A 116 2.06 -1.24 -25.01
CA GLN A 116 2.99 -0.89 -26.10
C GLN A 116 4.43 -0.60 -25.64
N PHE A 117 4.65 -0.33 -24.35
CA PHE A 117 5.97 0.01 -23.81
C PHE A 117 6.32 -0.91 -22.63
N GLY A 118 7.58 -1.35 -22.59
CA GLY A 118 8.07 -2.52 -21.85
C GLY A 118 7.57 -2.65 -20.41
N ARG A 119 6.63 -3.58 -20.21
CA ARG A 119 6.19 -4.01 -18.88
C ARG A 119 7.34 -4.57 -18.06
N LEU A 120 7.27 -4.34 -16.75
CA LEU A 120 8.12 -5.04 -15.81
C LEU A 120 7.84 -6.54 -15.89
N GLN A 121 8.88 -7.33 -16.14
CA GLN A 121 8.76 -8.78 -16.01
C GLN A 121 8.54 -9.16 -14.54
N TYR A 122 9.25 -8.48 -13.63
CA TYR A 122 9.24 -8.71 -12.19
C TYR A 122 9.25 -7.37 -11.45
N PRO A 123 8.62 -7.26 -10.26
CA PRO A 123 8.74 -6.06 -9.46
C PRO A 123 10.18 -5.82 -9.00
N SER A 124 10.66 -4.58 -9.14
CA SER A 124 11.93 -4.09 -8.59
C SER A 124 11.75 -3.40 -7.23
N ILE A 125 12.84 -3.16 -6.51
CA ILE A 125 12.79 -2.33 -5.30
C ILE A 125 12.29 -0.92 -5.63
N LYS A 126 12.61 -0.33 -6.80
CA LYS A 126 12.01 0.95 -7.24
C LYS A 126 10.49 0.88 -7.24
N SER A 127 9.89 -0.17 -7.82
CA SER A 127 8.43 -0.37 -7.77
C SER A 127 7.91 -0.52 -6.34
N ALA A 128 8.55 -1.37 -5.53
CA ALA A 128 8.12 -1.64 -4.17
C ALA A 128 8.16 -0.39 -3.26
N VAL A 129 9.16 0.47 -3.45
CA VAL A 129 9.28 1.76 -2.74
C VAL A 129 8.19 2.73 -3.19
N ALA A 130 7.96 2.87 -4.51
CA ALA A 130 6.91 3.74 -5.04
C ALA A 130 5.51 3.32 -4.58
N GLU A 131 5.20 2.03 -4.64
CA GLU A 131 3.97 1.44 -4.10
C GLU A 131 3.84 1.66 -2.59
N SER A 132 4.95 1.60 -1.85
CA SER A 132 4.96 1.89 -0.42
C SER A 132 4.67 3.37 -0.12
N VAL A 133 5.15 4.32 -0.93
CA VAL A 133 4.76 5.73 -0.82
C VAL A 133 3.24 5.88 -0.95
N TYR A 134 2.65 5.24 -1.95
CA TYR A 134 1.22 5.27 -2.18
C TYR A 134 0.44 4.66 -1.00
N ARG A 135 0.93 3.54 -0.44
CA ARG A 135 0.35 2.88 0.74
C ARG A 135 0.48 3.69 2.03
N ILE A 136 1.55 4.46 2.22
CA ILE A 136 1.62 5.44 3.31
C ILE A 136 0.47 6.45 3.14
N GLY A 137 0.19 6.89 1.91
CA GLY A 137 -0.99 7.70 1.59
C GLY A 137 -2.31 7.02 1.99
N PHE A 138 -2.46 5.71 1.75
CA PHE A 138 -3.64 4.95 2.16
C PHE A 138 -3.83 4.95 3.66
N GLU A 139 -2.79 4.55 4.40
CA GLU A 139 -2.85 4.36 5.84
C GLU A 139 -3.12 5.68 6.57
N ARG A 140 -2.61 6.80 6.03
CA ARG A 140 -2.91 8.17 6.50
C ARG A 140 -4.36 8.59 6.27
N ASN A 141 -5.06 7.97 5.33
CA ASN A 141 -6.46 8.26 4.97
C ASN A 141 -7.36 7.04 5.24
N SER A 142 -6.99 6.21 6.22
CA SER A 142 -7.75 5.03 6.65
C SER A 142 -9.10 5.35 7.29
N ASP A 143 -9.46 6.63 7.43
CA ASP A 143 -10.81 7.09 7.73
C ASP A 143 -11.79 6.82 6.58
N ILE A 144 -11.31 6.81 5.33
CA ILE A 144 -12.13 6.55 4.13
C ILE A 144 -11.59 5.41 3.26
N VAL A 145 -10.29 5.11 3.34
CA VAL A 145 -9.67 4.00 2.62
C VAL A 145 -9.85 2.70 3.43
N ILE A 146 -10.59 1.74 2.88
CA ILE A 146 -10.93 0.50 3.57
C ILE A 146 -9.96 -0.66 3.31
N GLY A 147 -9.10 -0.53 2.30
CA GLY A 147 -8.14 -1.56 1.92
C GLY A 147 -7.40 -1.23 0.63
N GLY A 148 -6.33 -1.98 0.37
CA GLY A 148 -5.57 -1.93 -0.87
C GLY A 148 -5.06 -3.31 -1.25
N CYS A 149 -5.20 -3.68 -2.51
CA CYS A 149 -4.91 -5.00 -3.04
C CYS A 149 -3.92 -4.92 -4.22
N TYR A 150 -2.75 -5.55 -4.06
CA TYR A 150 -1.82 -5.68 -5.18
C TYR A 150 -2.43 -6.59 -6.24
N ALA A 151 -2.32 -6.20 -7.50
CA ALA A 151 -2.77 -7.02 -8.62
C ALA A 151 -1.75 -7.04 -9.77
N PRO A 152 -1.55 -8.19 -10.44
CA PRO A 152 -2.10 -9.51 -10.11
C PRO A 152 -1.27 -10.25 -9.04
N VAL A 153 -1.91 -11.16 -8.29
CA VAL A 153 -1.28 -11.84 -7.15
C VAL A 153 -0.30 -12.95 -7.57
N LEU A 154 -0.66 -13.77 -8.55
CA LEU A 154 0.05 -15.00 -8.88
C LEU A 154 0.53 -14.99 -10.32
N GLN A 155 1.76 -15.47 -10.55
CA GLN A 155 2.33 -15.70 -11.88
C GLN A 155 2.90 -17.10 -12.00
N ASN A 156 2.28 -17.92 -12.85
CA ASN A 156 2.93 -19.13 -13.32
C ASN A 156 3.92 -18.74 -14.43
N ILE A 157 5.23 -18.82 -14.16
CA ILE A 157 6.27 -18.42 -15.13
C ILE A 157 6.19 -19.23 -16.43
N ASN A 158 5.69 -20.47 -16.37
CA ASN A 158 5.56 -21.33 -17.54
C ASN A 158 4.35 -20.97 -18.43
N ASN A 159 3.42 -20.13 -17.95
CA ASN A 159 2.27 -19.68 -18.72
C ASN A 159 1.74 -18.34 -18.17
N THR A 160 2.37 -17.25 -18.62
CA THR A 160 2.09 -15.88 -18.14
C THR A 160 1.30 -15.08 -19.16
N GLN A 161 0.24 -14.39 -18.71
CA GLN A 161 -0.57 -13.49 -19.55
C GLN A 161 -0.39 -12.01 -19.17
N TRP A 162 0.05 -11.74 -17.94
CA TRP A 162 0.25 -10.39 -17.40
C TRP A 162 1.48 -10.38 -16.51
N THR A 163 2.25 -9.30 -16.57
CA THR A 163 3.35 -8.99 -15.65
C THR A 163 3.30 -7.50 -15.26
N PRO A 164 3.89 -7.12 -14.12
CA PRO A 164 4.50 -7.97 -13.09
C PRO A 164 3.46 -8.55 -12.10
N ASN A 165 3.88 -9.45 -11.20
CA ASN A 165 2.99 -10.08 -10.23
C ASN A 165 3.62 -10.20 -8.83
N PHE A 166 2.76 -10.37 -7.84
CA PHE A 166 3.14 -10.38 -6.43
C PHE A 166 3.99 -11.59 -6.03
N ILE A 167 3.58 -12.78 -6.47
CA ILE A 167 4.24 -14.06 -6.19
C ILE A 167 4.43 -14.79 -7.51
N LEU A 168 5.65 -15.23 -7.76
CA LEU A 168 6.03 -15.97 -8.96
C LEU A 168 6.24 -17.43 -8.61
N PHE A 169 5.84 -18.33 -9.48
CA PHE A 169 6.02 -19.75 -9.23
C PHE A 169 6.15 -20.57 -10.50
N ASN A 170 6.70 -21.77 -10.34
CA ASN A 170 6.58 -22.88 -11.28
C ASN A 170 6.26 -24.15 -10.47
N ALA A 171 6.45 -25.34 -11.07
CA ALA A 171 6.13 -26.61 -10.40
C ALA A 171 7.00 -26.91 -9.14
N SER A 172 8.14 -26.24 -8.96
CA SER A 172 9.10 -26.55 -7.89
C SER A 172 9.54 -25.36 -7.04
N LEU A 173 9.32 -24.12 -7.50
CA LEU A 173 9.80 -22.91 -6.84
C LEU A 173 8.67 -21.89 -6.65
N VAL A 174 8.72 -21.19 -5.53
CA VAL A 174 7.96 -19.97 -5.27
C VAL A 174 8.94 -18.84 -4.97
N VAL A 175 8.73 -17.70 -5.61
CA VAL A 175 9.54 -16.48 -5.44
C VAL A 175 8.63 -15.36 -4.95
N LYS A 176 9.07 -14.70 -3.89
CA LYS A 176 8.42 -13.50 -3.34
C LYS A 176 9.01 -12.28 -4.04
N SER A 177 8.19 -11.52 -4.76
CA SER A 177 8.65 -10.27 -5.38
C SER A 177 9.09 -9.23 -4.35
N THR A 178 9.81 -8.20 -4.79
CA THR A 178 10.15 -7.04 -3.96
C THR A 178 8.89 -6.33 -3.44
N SER A 179 7.85 -6.18 -4.28
CA SER A 179 6.53 -5.67 -3.88
C SER A 179 5.89 -6.55 -2.80
N TYR A 180 5.97 -7.88 -2.91
CA TYR A 180 5.52 -8.79 -1.83
C TYR A 180 6.23 -8.51 -0.52
N LEU A 181 7.55 -8.36 -0.54
CA LEU A 181 8.33 -8.13 0.68
C LEU A 181 7.93 -6.80 1.34
N ALA A 182 7.82 -5.71 0.58
CA ALA A 182 7.34 -4.42 1.10
C ALA A 182 5.91 -4.50 1.64
N GLN A 183 5.04 -5.25 0.95
CA GLN A 183 3.66 -5.45 1.39
C GLN A 183 3.55 -6.30 2.65
N GLN A 184 4.36 -7.34 2.77
CA GLN A 184 4.52 -8.14 3.98
C GLN A 184 4.92 -7.24 5.17
N MET A 185 5.96 -6.41 5.00
CA MET A 185 6.42 -5.50 6.07
C MET A 185 5.31 -4.57 6.55
N PHE A 186 4.55 -3.94 5.66
CA PHE A 186 3.44 -3.08 6.08
C PHE A 186 2.28 -3.87 6.69
N GLY A 187 1.89 -4.99 6.07
CA GLY A 187 0.71 -5.77 6.46
C GLY A 187 0.88 -6.53 7.77
N GLN A 188 2.11 -6.89 8.13
CA GLN A 188 2.43 -7.52 9.42
C GLN A 188 2.63 -6.50 10.55
N HIS A 189 2.70 -5.21 10.22
CA HIS A 189 2.95 -4.12 11.18
C HIS A 189 1.95 -2.98 10.98
N VAL A 190 0.68 -3.21 11.31
CA VAL A 190 -0.39 -2.20 11.18
C VAL A 190 -0.87 -1.78 12.57
N GLY A 191 -0.79 -0.47 12.86
CA GLY A 191 -1.40 0.10 14.05
C GLY A 191 -2.87 0.46 13.82
N ASN A 192 -3.66 0.47 14.89
CA ASN A 192 -5.08 0.84 14.84
C ASN A 192 -5.35 2.31 15.19
N ILE A 193 -4.31 3.10 15.45
CA ILE A 193 -4.38 4.55 15.64
C ILE A 193 -3.29 5.21 14.79
N VAL A 194 -3.65 6.12 13.89
CA VAL A 194 -2.69 6.98 13.19
C VAL A 194 -2.21 8.09 14.12
N LEU A 195 -0.89 8.24 14.25
CA LEU A 195 -0.26 9.25 15.09
C LEU A 195 0.11 10.48 14.27
N ASN A 196 -0.11 11.67 14.83
CA ASN A 196 0.37 12.90 14.21
C ASN A 196 1.90 12.88 14.13
N SER A 197 2.43 12.97 12.91
CA SER A 197 3.84 12.78 12.60
C SER A 197 4.32 13.93 11.73
N THR A 198 5.34 14.64 12.20
CA THR A 198 5.89 15.83 11.53
C THR A 198 7.42 15.74 11.44
N ALA A 199 8.02 16.17 10.34
CA ALA A 199 9.46 16.19 10.13
C ALA A 199 9.96 17.58 9.66
N TYR A 200 11.22 17.90 9.96
CA TYR A 200 11.89 19.12 9.51
C TYR A 200 13.40 18.88 9.37
N LYS A 201 14.08 19.69 8.54
CA LYS A 201 15.55 19.67 8.45
C LYS A 201 16.16 20.47 9.59
N ASN A 202 17.20 19.94 10.24
CA ASN A 202 17.94 20.64 11.30
C ASN A 202 18.47 22.02 10.86
N ASN A 203 18.78 22.20 9.57
CA ASN A 203 19.32 23.46 9.05
C ASN A 203 18.24 24.46 8.58
N ASN A 204 16.95 24.06 8.56
CA ASN A 204 15.85 24.95 8.22
C ASN A 204 15.09 25.34 9.50
N LYS A 205 14.96 26.64 9.77
CA LYS A 205 14.28 27.21 10.96
C LYS A 205 12.77 26.92 11.06
N LYS A 206 12.18 26.05 10.22
CA LYS A 206 10.80 25.58 10.42
C LYS A 206 10.78 24.65 11.63
N LYS A 207 10.52 25.23 12.81
CA LYS A 207 10.20 24.45 14.01
C LYS A 207 9.00 23.56 13.71
N GLN A 208 8.93 22.41 14.36
CA GLN A 208 7.83 21.46 14.27
C GLN A 208 6.42 22.10 14.36
N GLN A 209 6.30 23.22 15.07
CA GLN A 209 5.05 23.98 15.26
C GLN A 209 4.53 24.63 13.96
N ASN A 210 5.35 24.69 12.90
CA ASN A 210 5.01 25.36 11.64
C ASN A 210 4.70 24.37 10.50
N VAL A 211 4.62 23.07 10.78
CA VAL A 211 4.22 22.06 9.79
C VAL A 211 2.69 21.96 9.82
N HIS A 212 2.03 22.39 8.74
CA HIS A 212 0.59 22.23 8.59
C HIS A 212 0.23 20.96 7.82
N LYS A 213 -1.00 20.48 8.02
CA LYS A 213 -1.54 19.34 7.28
C LYS A 213 -1.47 19.60 5.78
N GLY A 214 -0.98 18.63 5.01
CA GLY A 214 -0.84 18.74 3.56
C GLY A 214 0.46 19.39 3.08
N GLU A 215 1.28 19.93 3.97
CA GLU A 215 2.53 20.61 3.60
C GLU A 215 3.78 19.71 3.71
N GLU A 216 4.91 20.20 3.24
CA GLU A 216 6.20 19.57 3.48
C GLU A 216 6.48 19.49 4.99
N GLY A 217 6.87 18.30 5.44
CA GLY A 217 7.01 17.93 6.84
C GLY A 217 5.82 17.12 7.37
N ASP A 218 4.66 17.12 6.71
CA ASP A 218 3.49 16.31 7.12
C ASP A 218 3.42 15.00 6.32
N GLY A 219 3.99 13.93 6.88
CA GLY A 219 4.08 12.61 6.24
C GLY A 219 5.03 12.52 5.03
N LYS A 220 5.61 13.64 4.59
CA LYS A 220 6.61 13.72 3.52
C LYS A 220 7.61 14.83 3.83
N LEU A 221 8.91 14.56 3.71
CA LEU A 221 9.98 15.56 3.75
C LEU A 221 11.01 15.24 2.66
N ASP A 222 11.11 16.12 1.67
CA ASP A 222 11.81 15.98 0.40
C ASP A 222 11.46 14.68 -0.33
N LYS A 223 12.34 13.69 -0.23
CA LYS A 223 12.30 12.37 -0.86
C LYS A 223 12.03 11.24 0.15
N LEU A 224 11.74 11.58 1.41
CA LEU A 224 11.33 10.66 2.46
C LEU A 224 9.83 10.78 2.73
N TYR A 225 9.14 9.65 2.73
CA TYR A 225 7.72 9.54 3.07
C TYR A 225 7.57 8.70 4.34
N PHE A 226 6.63 9.05 5.20
CA PHE A 226 6.49 8.38 6.49
C PHE A 226 5.09 8.43 7.08
N ILE A 227 4.81 7.45 7.93
CA ILE A 227 3.63 7.39 8.79
C ILE A 227 4.02 6.71 10.11
N ALA A 228 3.52 7.23 11.23
CA ALA A 228 3.56 6.53 12.50
C ALA A 228 2.16 6.13 12.95
N THR A 229 2.05 4.91 13.49
CA THR A 229 0.81 4.36 14.05
C THR A 229 1.08 3.72 15.40
N LYS A 230 0.03 3.56 16.20
CA LYS A 230 0.04 2.78 17.44
C LYS A 230 -0.84 1.55 17.28
N ASP A 231 -0.27 0.39 17.54
CA ASP A 231 -1.03 -0.83 17.81
C ASP A 231 -1.35 -0.87 19.31
N THR A 232 -2.61 -0.64 19.65
CA THR A 232 -3.11 -0.65 21.03
C THR A 232 -3.24 -2.06 21.60
N LYS A 233 -3.37 -3.10 20.77
CA LYS A 233 -3.51 -4.48 21.24
C LYS A 233 -2.19 -5.00 21.79
N ASN A 234 -1.09 -4.70 21.09
CA ASN A 234 0.26 -5.12 21.50
C ASN A 234 1.06 -3.98 22.16
N ASN A 235 0.41 -2.85 22.46
CA ASN A 235 1.02 -1.60 22.94
C ASN A 235 2.34 -1.28 22.21
N THR A 236 2.30 -1.20 20.88
CA THR A 236 3.49 -1.04 20.03
C THR A 236 3.40 0.25 19.23
N PHE A 237 4.46 1.05 19.24
CA PHE A 237 4.67 2.14 18.30
C PHE A 237 5.27 1.59 17.02
N ILE A 238 4.71 2.01 15.88
CA ILE A 238 5.14 1.60 14.56
C ILE A 238 5.43 2.85 13.75
N ILE A 239 6.60 2.94 13.12
CA ILE A 239 6.88 3.98 12.13
C ILE A 239 7.39 3.34 10.84
N LYS A 240 6.82 3.78 9.71
CA LYS A 240 7.14 3.27 8.38
C LYS A 240 7.72 4.40 7.55
N PHE A 241 8.74 4.08 6.78
CA PHE A 241 9.43 4.99 5.87
C PHE A 241 9.51 4.39 4.47
N ALA A 242 9.41 5.26 3.47
CA ALA A 242 9.81 4.97 2.10
C ALA A 242 10.77 6.08 1.63
N ASN A 243 12.00 5.71 1.26
CA ASN A 243 13.01 6.63 0.74
C ASN A 243 13.15 6.46 -0.77
N VAL A 244 12.80 7.50 -1.53
CA VAL A 244 12.95 7.53 -3.00
C VAL A 244 14.21 8.30 -3.44
N ASP A 245 15.07 8.68 -2.50
CA ASP A 245 16.36 9.31 -2.77
C ASP A 245 17.41 8.26 -3.16
N SER A 246 18.41 8.69 -3.93
CA SER A 246 19.61 7.90 -4.22
C SER A 246 20.63 7.91 -3.08
N LYS A 247 20.31 8.58 -1.97
CA LYS A 247 21.15 8.67 -0.77
C LYS A 247 20.43 8.13 0.46
N ASP A 248 21.22 7.60 1.38
CA ASP A 248 20.77 7.22 2.71
C ASP A 248 20.33 8.48 3.49
N ILE A 249 19.26 8.35 4.25
CA ILE A 249 18.70 9.43 5.08
C ILE A 249 18.77 9.01 6.55
N LEU A 250 19.46 9.79 7.37
CA LEU A 250 19.45 9.62 8.83
C LEU A 250 18.28 10.42 9.44
N VAL A 251 17.36 9.70 10.09
CA VAL A 251 16.16 10.27 10.72
C VAL A 251 16.30 10.22 12.23
N ASN A 252 16.44 11.37 12.87
CA ASN A 252 16.36 11.48 14.32
C ASN A 252 14.88 11.54 14.73
N THR A 253 14.40 10.49 15.38
CA THR A 253 12.99 10.30 15.73
C THR A 253 12.77 10.60 17.20
N GLN A 254 11.71 11.33 17.51
CA GLN A 254 11.25 11.61 18.87
C GLN A 254 9.78 11.24 19.02
N ILE A 255 9.50 10.29 19.91
CA ILE A 255 8.14 9.95 20.37
C ILE A 255 7.77 10.97 21.46
N LYS A 256 6.98 11.98 21.08
CA LYS A 256 6.57 13.04 22.00
C LYS A 256 5.83 12.49 23.22
N LYS A 257 6.11 13.11 24.37
CA LYS A 257 5.51 12.75 25.68
C LYS A 257 5.76 11.29 26.07
N SER A 258 6.81 10.68 25.54
CA SER A 258 7.29 9.36 25.96
C SER A 258 8.62 9.51 26.67
N SER A 259 8.79 8.79 27.78
CA SER A 259 10.06 8.60 28.48
C SER A 259 10.58 7.18 28.31
N ILE A 260 10.08 6.44 27.31
CA ILE A 260 10.41 5.04 27.15
C ILE A 260 11.87 4.82 26.82
N SER A 261 12.45 3.79 27.43
CA SER A 261 13.73 3.24 27.00
C SER A 261 13.58 1.74 26.79
N SER A 262 13.63 1.30 25.54
CA SER A 262 13.35 -0.09 25.13
C SER A 262 14.09 -0.45 23.85
N ASP A 263 14.29 -1.75 23.65
CA ASP A 263 14.70 -2.30 22.37
C ASP A 263 13.53 -2.34 21.40
N GLY A 264 13.76 -1.89 20.18
CA GLY A 264 12.88 -2.04 19.04
C GLY A 264 13.50 -2.87 17.94
N ILE A 265 12.71 -3.20 16.92
CA ILE A 265 13.13 -3.94 15.73
C ILE A 265 12.96 -3.05 14.51
N VAL A 266 14.01 -2.98 13.69
CA VAL A 266 14.04 -2.35 12.38
C VAL A 266 13.96 -3.46 11.33
N TYR A 267 12.98 -3.37 10.45
CA TYR A 267 12.81 -4.21 9.27
C TYR A 267 13.14 -3.36 8.04
N THR A 268 14.05 -3.81 7.18
CA THR A 268 14.45 -3.09 5.98
C THR A 268 14.31 -3.99 4.76
N LEU A 269 13.63 -3.50 3.73
CA LEU A 269 13.73 -4.10 2.39
C LEU A 269 15.11 -3.78 1.83
N SER A 270 16.00 -4.77 1.81
CA SER A 270 17.38 -4.63 1.39
C SER A 270 17.62 -5.20 0.00
N ALA A 271 18.45 -4.51 -0.77
CA ALA A 271 18.96 -4.92 -2.08
C ALA A 271 20.23 -5.76 -2.03
N GLY A 272 20.84 -5.92 -0.84
CA GLY A 272 22.21 -6.40 -0.70
C GLY A 272 23.25 -5.28 -0.93
N SER A 273 24.52 -5.61 -0.68
CA SER A 273 25.64 -4.66 -0.79
C SER A 273 26.20 -4.59 -2.20
N GLY A 274 26.67 -3.40 -2.62
CA GLY A 274 27.45 -3.23 -3.86
C GLY A 274 26.63 -3.20 -5.14
N VAL A 275 25.31 -3.00 -5.05
CA VAL A 275 24.38 -2.92 -6.18
C VAL A 275 23.59 -1.62 -6.12
N ASP A 276 23.04 -1.17 -7.26
CA ASP A 276 22.03 -0.11 -7.26
C ASP A 276 20.70 -0.68 -6.75
N PRO A 277 20.22 -0.27 -5.56
CA PRO A 277 19.03 -0.86 -4.97
C PRO A 277 17.82 -0.74 -5.87
N SER A 278 17.68 0.37 -6.61
CA SER A 278 16.49 0.68 -7.42
C SER A 278 16.21 -0.37 -8.52
N THR A 279 17.25 -1.06 -8.95
CA THR A 279 17.20 -2.02 -10.07
C THR A 279 16.93 -3.46 -9.65
N ILE A 280 17.09 -3.79 -8.36
CA ILE A 280 17.06 -5.18 -7.89
C ILE A 280 15.66 -5.76 -7.95
N GLN A 281 15.57 -7.00 -8.45
CA GLN A 281 14.37 -7.80 -8.60
C GLN A 281 14.63 -9.23 -8.08
N ASN A 282 13.62 -9.85 -7.49
CA ASN A 282 13.65 -11.29 -7.21
C ASN A 282 13.17 -12.05 -8.45
N THR A 283 13.99 -12.97 -8.94
CA THR A 283 13.75 -13.76 -10.16
C THR A 283 13.81 -15.25 -9.85
N LEU A 284 13.51 -16.13 -10.82
CA LEU A 284 13.71 -17.57 -10.62
C LEU A 284 15.18 -17.95 -10.40
N SER A 285 16.13 -17.26 -11.04
CA SER A 285 17.56 -17.54 -10.93
C SER A 285 18.19 -16.93 -9.67
N ASN A 286 17.60 -15.85 -9.15
CA ASN A 286 18.00 -15.22 -7.90
C ASN A 286 16.77 -14.84 -7.07
N PRO A 287 16.15 -15.81 -6.38
CA PRO A 287 14.87 -15.60 -5.71
C PRO A 287 14.96 -14.74 -4.45
N ASN A 288 16.18 -14.44 -3.98
CA ASN A 288 16.45 -13.69 -2.76
C ASN A 288 17.42 -12.52 -3.01
N ALA A 289 17.46 -11.97 -4.23
CA ALA A 289 18.27 -10.80 -4.56
C ALA A 289 17.93 -9.60 -3.64
N ALA A 290 16.64 -9.42 -3.38
CA ALA A 290 16.10 -8.58 -2.32
C ALA A 290 15.52 -9.43 -1.20
N SER A 291 15.68 -8.98 0.03
CA SER A 291 15.16 -9.65 1.23
C SER A 291 14.80 -8.64 2.33
N ILE A 292 13.99 -9.08 3.30
CA ILE A 292 13.75 -8.31 4.51
C ILE A 292 14.88 -8.65 5.48
N ILE A 293 15.68 -7.64 5.86
CA ILE A 293 16.69 -7.78 6.92
C ILE A 293 16.15 -7.15 8.20
N THR A 294 16.54 -7.72 9.34
CA THR A 294 16.16 -7.22 10.66
C THR A 294 17.37 -6.80 11.46
N SER A 295 17.27 -5.67 12.16
CA SER A 295 18.25 -5.24 13.15
C SER A 295 17.55 -4.67 14.39
N SER A 296 18.31 -4.55 15.48
CA SER A 296 17.82 -3.92 16.70
C SER A 296 18.06 -2.41 16.67
N ILE A 297 17.18 -1.66 17.34
CA ILE A 297 17.38 -0.24 17.64
C ILE A 297 17.10 0.00 19.11
N PHE A 298 17.94 0.79 19.77
CA PHE A 298 17.70 1.17 21.16
C PHE A 298 17.07 2.56 21.22
N VAL A 299 15.95 2.67 21.92
CA VAL A 299 15.26 3.93 22.19
C VAL A 299 15.65 4.41 23.58
N ILE A 300 16.00 5.69 23.70
CA ILE A 300 16.35 6.32 24.98
C ILE A 300 15.45 7.52 25.18
N ASN A 301 14.66 7.53 26.24
CA ASN A 301 13.71 8.61 26.56
C ASN A 301 12.86 9.02 25.34
N GLY A 302 12.30 8.02 24.64
CA GLY A 302 11.49 8.20 23.44
C GLY A 302 12.25 8.68 22.20
N THR A 303 13.58 8.69 22.20
CA THR A 303 14.41 9.18 21.09
C THR A 303 15.27 8.07 20.50
N CYS A 304 15.40 8.03 19.18
CA CYS A 304 16.30 7.13 18.47
C CYS A 304 16.72 7.70 17.11
N SER A 305 17.76 7.14 16.50
CA SER A 305 18.21 7.50 15.15
C SER A 305 18.03 6.31 14.22
N ILE A 306 17.33 6.53 13.11
CA ILE A 306 16.98 5.49 12.14
C ILE A 306 17.64 5.86 10.81
N THR A 307 18.49 4.99 10.28
CA THR A 307 18.98 5.11 8.91
C THR A 307 17.96 4.50 7.97
N VAL A 308 17.52 5.28 6.98
CA VAL A 308 16.66 4.84 5.89
C VAL A 308 17.51 4.81 4.62
N PRO A 309 18.01 3.64 4.18
CA PRO A 309 18.89 3.54 3.02
C PRO A 309 18.30 4.13 1.74
N SER A 310 19.15 4.46 0.77
CA SER A 310 18.71 4.83 -0.59
C SER A 310 17.77 3.78 -1.18
N TRP A 311 16.71 4.22 -1.86
CA TRP A 311 15.68 3.35 -2.46
C TRP A 311 15.27 2.19 -1.54
N SER A 312 14.69 2.50 -0.39
CA SER A 312 14.33 1.48 0.60
C SER A 312 12.98 1.71 1.26
N VAL A 313 12.46 0.62 1.82
CA VAL A 313 11.31 0.61 2.72
C VAL A 313 11.80 0.18 4.08
N VAL A 314 11.50 0.94 5.11
CA VAL A 314 11.88 0.64 6.49
C VAL A 314 10.64 0.66 7.38
N VAL A 315 10.45 -0.36 8.20
CA VAL A 315 9.45 -0.40 9.26
C VAL A 315 10.17 -0.56 10.59
N VAL A 316 9.84 0.27 11.57
CA VAL A 316 10.39 0.17 12.92
C VAL A 316 9.24 -0.08 13.88
N THR A 317 9.43 -1.06 14.77
CA THR A 317 8.50 -1.38 15.85
C THR A 317 9.19 -1.19 17.19
N ILE A 318 8.53 -0.47 18.10
CA ILE A 318 9.03 -0.14 19.43
C ILE A 318 7.93 -0.50 20.43
N PRO A 319 8.12 -1.47 21.34
CA PRO A 319 7.22 -1.70 22.46
C PRO A 319 7.08 -0.40 23.27
N LEU A 320 5.85 -0.01 23.60
CA LEU A 320 5.50 1.17 24.42
C LEU A 320 5.22 0.82 25.89
#